data_AF-A0A820AF66-F1
#
_entry.id   AF-A0A820AF66-F1
#
_cell.length_a   1.000
_cell.length_b   1.000
_cell.length_c   1.000
_cell.angle_alpha   90.00
_cell.angle_beta   90.00
_cell.angle_gamma   90.00
#
_symmetry.space_group_name_H-M   'P 1'
#
loop_
_entity.id
_entity.type
_entity.pdbx_description
1 polymer ?
#
loop_
_entity_poly.entity_id
_entity_poly.type
_entity_poly.pdbx_seq_one_letter_code
_entity_poly.pdbx_strand_id
1 'polypeptide(L)'
;MATNAWVFTGGIYSGVTKEVGNAYDKCRYKNTKTASQIPFIGIVNWYTTTDYKQLKQNRDESANEKPLDDSTFEKKAKDRVRLYRTRQPSDKEKPETYPLDHNHTHFLMLQDEFKENDDRDQKPEYRHVFRINLILDLRAEIENESRKITNQGQTYSIPIVQILVNGGASSILTVYASVNRNTPVIVIQGSGRAANLIAREYEYLYGKEKERLGAAYDRATVTDNFRK
;
A
#
# COMPACT_ATOMS: atom_id res chain seq x y z
N MET A 1 13.32 -17.21 11.06
CA MET A 1 12.34 -16.31 11.72
C MET A 1 11.48 -15.66 10.64
N ALA A 2 10.16 -15.63 10.81
CA ALA A 2 9.26 -14.87 9.95
C ALA A 2 8.79 -13.62 10.73
N THR A 3 8.68 -12.47 10.05
CA THR A 3 8.15 -11.25 10.66
C THR A 3 6.62 -11.25 10.56
N ASN A 4 5.93 -10.73 11.58
CA ASN A 4 4.47 -10.52 11.54
C ASN A 4 4.16 -9.11 11.00
N ALA A 5 4.76 -8.76 9.87
CA ALA A 5 4.73 -7.42 9.31
C ALA A 5 3.39 -7.15 8.59
N TRP A 6 2.89 -5.92 8.69
CA TRP A 6 1.70 -5.49 7.95
C TRP A 6 2.08 -5.15 6.51
N VAL A 7 1.21 -5.50 5.57
CA VAL A 7 1.45 -5.27 4.14
C VAL A 7 0.40 -4.33 3.58
N PHE A 8 0.84 -3.17 3.09
CA PHE A 8 -0.03 -2.16 2.47
C PHE A 8 0.11 -2.19 0.95
N THR A 9 -1.01 -2.15 0.22
CA THR A 9 -1.03 -2.15 -1.25
C THR A 9 -2.13 -1.25 -1.81
N GLY A 10 -2.39 -1.31 -3.12
CA GLY A 10 -3.46 -0.55 -3.75
C GLY A 10 -4.87 -1.13 -3.60
N GLY A 11 -5.03 -2.31 -3.00
CA GLY A 11 -6.33 -2.97 -2.73
C GLY A 11 -7.22 -3.33 -3.92
N ILE A 12 -6.86 -2.95 -5.14
CA ILE A 12 -7.62 -3.31 -6.36
C ILE A 12 -7.09 -4.58 -7.00
N TYR A 13 -7.97 -5.38 -7.58
CA TYR A 13 -7.64 -6.61 -8.29
C TYR A 13 -7.11 -6.31 -9.69
N SER A 14 -5.94 -5.66 -9.75
CA SER A 14 -5.28 -5.27 -11.00
C SER A 14 -3.77 -5.15 -10.83
N GLY A 15 -3.05 -5.42 -11.93
CA GLY A 15 -1.60 -5.31 -12.02
C GLY A 15 -0.88 -6.01 -10.87
N VAL A 16 0.12 -5.33 -10.28
CA VAL A 16 0.93 -5.86 -9.19
C VAL A 16 0.09 -6.23 -7.96
N THR A 17 -0.98 -5.48 -7.66
CA THR A 17 -1.79 -5.75 -6.45
C THR A 17 -2.46 -7.12 -6.53
N LYS A 18 -3.02 -7.48 -7.70
CA LYS A 18 -3.58 -8.82 -7.97
C LYS A 18 -2.54 -9.92 -7.75
N GLU A 19 -1.33 -9.75 -8.26
CA GLU A 19 -0.28 -10.76 -8.11
C GLU A 19 0.15 -10.94 -6.65
N VAL A 20 0.22 -9.84 -5.88
CA VAL A 20 0.50 -9.90 -4.44
C VAL A 20 -0.65 -10.58 -3.69
N GLY A 21 -1.91 -10.29 -4.03
CA GLY A 21 -3.08 -10.96 -3.46
C GLY A 21 -3.10 -12.46 -3.71
N ASN A 22 -2.82 -12.88 -4.95
CA ASN A 22 -2.70 -14.29 -5.31
C ASN A 22 -1.55 -14.99 -4.54
N ALA A 23 -0.43 -14.30 -4.32
CA ALA A 23 0.66 -14.82 -3.51
C ALA A 23 0.28 -14.94 -2.03
N TYR A 24 -0.44 -13.94 -1.50
CA TYR A 24 -0.96 -13.95 -0.13
C TYR A 24 -1.89 -15.14 0.11
N ASP A 25 -2.85 -15.39 -0.79
CA ASP A 25 -3.78 -16.52 -0.70
C ASP A 25 -3.06 -17.88 -0.72
N LYS A 26 -2.09 -18.06 -1.63
CA LYS A 26 -1.25 -19.27 -1.68
C LYS A 26 -0.47 -19.49 -0.38
N CYS A 27 0.07 -18.43 0.22
CA CYS A 27 0.81 -18.51 1.49
C CYS A 27 -0.13 -18.83 2.66
N ARG A 28 -1.30 -18.21 2.69
CA ARG A 28 -2.35 -18.46 3.69
C ARG A 28 -2.85 -19.90 3.63
N TYR A 29 -3.14 -20.41 2.43
CA TYR A 29 -3.62 -21.78 2.22
C TYR A 29 -2.60 -22.83 2.67
N LYS A 30 -1.30 -22.57 2.54
CA LYS A 30 -0.25 -23.51 2.93
C LYS A 30 0.05 -23.51 4.44
N ASN A 31 -0.37 -22.48 5.18
CA ASN A 31 0.09 -22.24 6.56
C ASN A 31 -1.05 -22.29 7.60
N THR A 32 -1.89 -23.34 7.50
CA THR A 32 -3.21 -23.45 8.15
C THR A 32 -3.21 -23.67 9.67
N LYS A 33 -2.06 -23.87 10.32
CA LYS A 33 -2.01 -24.21 11.76
C LYS A 33 -1.48 -23.11 12.68
N THR A 34 -0.84 -22.06 12.17
CA THR A 34 -0.14 -21.06 13.01
C THR A 34 -0.06 -19.64 12.45
N ALA A 35 -0.51 -19.36 11.23
CA ALA A 35 -0.45 -18.00 10.71
C ALA A 35 -1.58 -17.15 11.30
N SER A 36 -1.27 -16.33 12.32
CA SER A 36 -2.03 -15.10 12.56
C SER A 36 -2.21 -14.42 11.20
N GLN A 37 -3.46 -14.13 10.80
CA GLN A 37 -3.72 -13.54 9.49
C GLN A 37 -2.91 -12.25 9.38
N ILE A 38 -1.86 -12.27 8.55
CA ILE A 38 -1.02 -11.10 8.32
C ILE A 38 -1.95 -9.98 7.84
N PRO A 39 -1.96 -8.80 8.47
CA PRO A 39 -2.76 -7.69 8.00
C PRO A 39 -2.34 -7.29 6.60
N PHE A 40 -3.25 -7.50 5.63
CA PHE A 40 -3.04 -7.19 4.23
C PHE A 40 -4.05 -6.13 3.82
N ILE A 41 -3.58 -4.88 3.82
CA ILE A 41 -4.41 -3.68 3.84
C ILE A 41 -4.37 -3.02 2.45
N GLY A 42 -5.53 -2.84 1.84
CA GLY A 42 -5.69 -2.15 0.57
C GLY A 42 -6.03 -0.67 0.78
N ILE A 43 -5.22 0.24 0.24
CA ILE A 43 -5.54 1.68 0.22
C ILE A 43 -6.12 2.00 -1.16
N VAL A 44 -7.43 2.24 -1.21
CA VAL A 44 -8.21 2.30 -2.46
C VAL A 44 -8.95 3.63 -2.56
N ASN A 45 -9.01 4.22 -3.75
CA ASN A 45 -9.88 5.38 -3.96
C ASN A 45 -11.33 4.91 -4.20
N TRP A 46 -12.26 5.51 -3.47
CA TRP A 46 -13.69 5.18 -3.48
C TRP A 46 -14.28 5.20 -4.89
N TYR A 47 -14.03 6.26 -5.67
CA TYR A 47 -14.59 6.41 -7.01
C TYR A 47 -13.88 5.59 -8.08
N THR A 48 -12.69 5.04 -7.79
CA THR A 48 -12.02 4.07 -8.68
C THR A 48 -12.49 2.64 -8.48
N THR A 49 -13.29 2.38 -7.45
CA THR A 49 -13.73 1.04 -7.08
C THR A 49 -14.98 0.67 -7.89
N THR A 50 -14.92 -0.44 -8.62
CA THR A 50 -16.07 -0.94 -9.39
C THR A 50 -17.25 -1.18 -8.45
N ASP A 51 -18.44 -0.73 -8.83
CA ASP A 51 -19.69 -0.90 -8.08
C ASP A 51 -19.62 -0.48 -6.59
N TYR A 52 -18.81 0.52 -6.25
CA TYR A 52 -18.65 1.03 -4.88
C TYR A 52 -20.00 1.40 -4.22
N LYS A 53 -21.04 1.70 -5.01
CA LYS A 53 -22.40 1.99 -4.52
C LYS A 53 -22.99 0.83 -3.72
N GLN A 54 -22.59 -0.42 -3.98
CA GLN A 54 -22.98 -1.60 -3.19
C GLN A 54 -22.47 -1.54 -1.72
N LEU A 55 -21.41 -0.75 -1.48
CA LEU A 55 -20.80 -0.56 -0.16
C LEU A 55 -21.45 0.57 0.65
N LYS A 56 -22.36 1.36 0.06
CA LYS A 56 -23.05 2.44 0.78
C LYS A 56 -24.11 1.86 1.73
N GLN A 57 -24.20 2.43 2.94
CA GLN A 57 -25.34 2.21 3.82
C GLN A 57 -26.49 3.13 3.39
N ASN A 58 -27.74 2.66 3.48
CA ASN A 58 -28.91 3.53 3.32
C ASN A 58 -28.88 4.59 4.44
N ARG A 59 -28.87 5.87 4.07
CA ARG A 59 -28.75 7.01 5.00
C ARG A 59 -29.83 7.03 6.07
N ASP A 60 -31.01 6.48 5.77
CA ASP A 60 -32.16 6.49 6.68
C ASP A 60 -31.95 5.63 7.93
N GLU A 61 -31.01 4.67 7.90
CA GLU A 61 -30.69 3.80 9.04
C GLU A 61 -29.56 4.35 9.93
N SER A 62 -28.76 5.32 9.46
CA SER A 62 -27.47 5.66 10.07
C SER A 62 -27.38 7.03 10.72
N ALA A 63 -28.38 7.91 10.55
CA ALA A 63 -28.29 9.29 11.05
C ALA A 63 -28.22 9.42 12.59
N ASN A 64 -28.61 8.37 13.33
CA ASN A 64 -28.65 8.36 14.80
C ASN A 64 -27.85 7.21 15.45
N GLU A 65 -27.10 6.40 14.68
CA GLU A 65 -26.33 5.31 15.27
C GLU A 65 -24.93 5.77 15.69
N LYS A 66 -24.65 5.72 17.00
CA LYS A 66 -23.30 5.92 17.55
C LYS A 66 -22.32 4.86 17.00
N PRO A 67 -21.00 5.16 16.97
CA PRO A 67 -19.99 4.14 16.73
C PRO A 67 -20.23 2.94 17.65
N LEU A 68 -20.23 1.73 17.07
CA LEU A 68 -20.41 0.50 17.84
C LEU A 68 -19.21 0.31 18.77
N ASP A 69 -19.46 0.00 20.03
CA ASP A 69 -18.41 -0.52 20.91
C ASP A 69 -18.16 -2.00 20.59
N ASP A 70 -17.01 -2.53 21.02
CA ASP A 70 -16.60 -3.92 20.74
C ASP A 70 -17.65 -4.95 21.19
N SER A 71 -18.43 -4.64 22.24
CA SER A 71 -19.44 -5.53 22.82
C SER A 71 -20.74 -5.60 22.00
N THR A 72 -21.07 -4.53 21.28
CA THR A 72 -22.26 -4.43 20.41
C THR A 72 -21.93 -4.74 18.95
N PHE A 73 -20.66 -4.72 18.57
CA PHE A 73 -20.19 -5.08 17.24
C PHE A 73 -20.64 -6.49 16.86
N GLU A 74 -20.38 -7.51 17.68
CA GLU A 74 -20.74 -8.90 17.33
C GLU A 74 -22.26 -9.11 17.15
N LYS A 75 -23.09 -8.39 17.92
CA LYS A 75 -24.56 -8.49 17.85
C LYS A 75 -25.16 -7.79 16.63
N LYS A 76 -24.60 -6.64 16.23
CA LYS A 76 -25.07 -5.83 15.09
C LYS A 76 -24.27 -6.05 13.79
N ALA A 77 -23.15 -6.78 13.85
CA ALA A 77 -22.28 -7.03 12.70
C ALA A 77 -23.03 -7.77 11.57
N LYS A 78 -23.95 -8.67 11.91
CA LYS A 78 -24.76 -9.42 10.93
C LYS A 78 -25.58 -8.50 10.03
N ASP A 79 -26.15 -7.43 10.58
CA ASP A 79 -26.96 -6.45 9.83
C ASP A 79 -26.08 -5.47 9.02
N ARG A 80 -24.79 -5.41 9.34
CA ARG A 80 -23.77 -4.60 8.65
C ARG A 80 -22.95 -5.37 7.63
N VAL A 81 -23.18 -6.67 7.46
CA VAL A 81 -22.60 -7.44 6.35
C VAL A 81 -23.14 -6.89 5.03
N ARG A 82 -22.25 -6.65 4.09
CA ARG A 82 -22.60 -6.24 2.72
C ARG A 82 -21.96 -7.21 1.75
N LEU A 83 -22.78 -7.67 0.81
CA LEU A 83 -22.30 -8.50 -0.27
C LEU A 83 -21.80 -7.59 -1.39
N TYR A 84 -20.49 -7.59 -1.61
CA TYR A 84 -19.86 -6.92 -2.72
C TYR A 84 -19.66 -7.92 -3.85
N ARG A 85 -20.48 -7.84 -4.89
CA ARG A 85 -20.31 -8.66 -6.10
C ARG A 85 -19.65 -7.84 -7.18
N THR A 86 -18.64 -8.43 -7.79
CA THR A 86 -17.94 -7.80 -8.91
C THR A 86 -17.71 -8.80 -10.02
N ARG A 87 -17.71 -8.30 -11.26
CA ARG A 87 -17.32 -9.05 -12.45
C ARG A 87 -15.88 -8.66 -12.77
N GLN A 88 -15.02 -9.64 -13.01
CA GLN A 88 -13.68 -9.34 -13.51
C GLN A 88 -13.80 -8.68 -14.89
N PRO A 89 -13.17 -7.51 -15.09
CA PRO A 89 -13.19 -6.86 -16.40
C PRO A 89 -12.51 -7.78 -17.42
N SER A 90 -13.06 -7.86 -18.63
CA SER A 90 -12.42 -8.60 -19.72
C SER A 90 -11.13 -7.92 -20.15
N ASP A 91 -10.08 -8.68 -20.48
CA ASP A 91 -8.75 -8.17 -20.88
C ASP A 91 -8.74 -7.24 -22.11
N LYS A 92 -9.88 -7.10 -22.81
CA LYS A 92 -10.00 -6.39 -24.09
C LYS A 92 -10.29 -4.89 -23.98
N GLU A 93 -10.65 -4.38 -22.79
CA GLU A 93 -10.91 -2.96 -22.57
C GLU A 93 -10.18 -2.48 -21.32
N LYS A 94 -9.61 -1.26 -21.36
CA LYS A 94 -9.00 -0.64 -20.19
C LYS A 94 -10.11 -0.10 -19.30
N PRO A 95 -10.42 -0.73 -18.15
CA PRO A 95 -11.57 -0.34 -17.38
C PRO A 95 -11.30 0.97 -16.64
N GLU A 96 -12.32 1.83 -16.55
CA GLU A 96 -12.26 3.10 -15.79
C GLU A 96 -12.20 2.87 -14.28
N THR A 97 -12.75 1.74 -13.82
CA THR A 97 -12.77 1.31 -12.43
C THR A 97 -12.20 -0.09 -12.30
N TYR A 98 -11.70 -0.43 -11.11
CA TYR A 98 -11.19 -1.76 -10.82
C TYR A 98 -11.90 -2.33 -9.59
N PRO A 99 -12.15 -3.64 -9.57
CA PRO A 99 -12.74 -4.27 -8.40
C PRO A 99 -11.76 -4.37 -7.24
N LEU A 100 -12.29 -4.45 -6.02
CA LEU A 100 -11.48 -4.77 -4.84
C LEU A 100 -10.88 -6.17 -4.97
N ASP A 101 -9.65 -6.35 -4.48
CA ASP A 101 -9.00 -7.65 -4.41
C ASP A 101 -9.48 -8.41 -3.16
N HIS A 102 -10.18 -9.51 -3.40
CA HIS A 102 -10.80 -10.33 -2.36
C HIS A 102 -9.80 -10.98 -1.38
N ASN A 103 -8.50 -10.94 -1.68
CA ASN A 103 -7.47 -11.52 -0.82
C ASN A 103 -7.03 -10.59 0.31
N HIS A 104 -7.40 -9.30 0.28
CA HIS A 104 -7.12 -8.35 1.35
C HIS A 104 -7.96 -8.62 2.60
N THR A 105 -7.38 -8.35 3.76
CA THR A 105 -8.09 -8.47 5.03
C THR A 105 -8.79 -7.19 5.44
N HIS A 106 -8.28 -6.02 5.01
CA HIS A 106 -8.83 -4.71 5.33
C HIS A 106 -8.71 -3.76 4.15
N PHE A 107 -9.59 -2.76 4.11
CA PHE A 107 -9.53 -1.67 3.13
C PHE A 107 -9.62 -0.30 3.82
N LEU A 108 -8.78 0.62 3.37
CA LEU A 108 -8.90 2.05 3.66
C LEU A 108 -9.41 2.72 2.39
N MET A 109 -10.66 3.15 2.41
CA MET A 109 -11.33 3.78 1.27
C MET A 109 -11.15 5.29 1.32
N LEU A 110 -10.48 5.83 0.31
CA LEU A 110 -10.19 7.25 0.16
C LEU A 110 -11.32 7.91 -0.60
N GLN A 111 -12.05 8.77 0.11
CA GLN A 111 -13.00 9.68 -0.51
C GLN A 111 -12.32 11.04 -0.65
N ASP A 112 -12.09 11.43 -1.90
CA ASP A 112 -11.70 12.80 -2.19
C ASP A 112 -12.92 13.72 -1.99
N GLU A 113 -12.70 14.98 -1.62
CA GLU A 113 -13.78 15.96 -1.40
C GLU A 113 -14.49 16.36 -2.70
N PHE A 114 -13.96 15.94 -3.85
CA PHE A 114 -14.57 16.16 -5.14
C PHE A 114 -15.90 15.38 -5.22
N LYS A 115 -16.96 16.11 -5.58
CA LYS A 115 -18.30 15.58 -5.78
C LYS A 115 -18.32 14.79 -7.09
N GLU A 116 -19.22 13.82 -7.19
CA GLU A 116 -19.52 12.95 -8.36
C GLU A 116 -19.68 13.70 -9.71
N ASN A 117 -19.65 15.05 -9.73
CA ASN A 117 -19.80 15.95 -10.87
C ASN A 117 -18.75 17.09 -10.95
N ASP A 118 -17.63 17.05 -10.21
CA ASP A 118 -16.53 18.03 -10.40
C ASP A 118 -15.63 17.54 -11.55
N ASP A 119 -15.47 18.31 -12.63
CA ASP A 119 -14.63 17.92 -13.77
C ASP A 119 -13.17 17.64 -13.39
N ARG A 120 -12.73 18.07 -12.20
CA ARG A 120 -11.41 17.72 -11.62
C ARG A 120 -11.32 16.28 -11.14
N ASP A 121 -12.43 15.59 -10.84
CA ASP A 121 -12.44 14.15 -10.53
C ASP A 121 -11.93 13.33 -11.71
N GLN A 122 -11.99 13.86 -12.93
CA GLN A 122 -11.52 13.19 -14.15
C GLN A 122 -10.00 13.25 -14.35
N LYS A 123 -9.24 13.93 -13.47
CA LYS A 123 -7.80 14.07 -13.62
C LYS A 123 -7.04 12.99 -12.82
N PRO A 124 -6.63 11.88 -13.46
CA PRO A 124 -5.98 10.76 -12.77
C PRO A 124 -4.70 11.16 -12.04
N GLU A 125 -4.05 12.26 -12.42
CA GLU A 125 -2.87 12.80 -11.75
C GLU A 125 -3.09 13.15 -10.26
N TYR A 126 -4.26 13.69 -9.88
CA TYR A 126 -4.53 14.08 -8.49
C TYR A 126 -4.84 12.89 -7.59
N ARG A 127 -5.47 11.84 -8.14
CA ARG A 127 -5.80 10.61 -7.40
C ARG A 127 -4.54 9.93 -6.85
N HIS A 128 -3.44 10.01 -7.59
CA HIS A 128 -2.16 9.43 -7.17
C HIS A 128 -1.46 10.26 -6.09
N VAL A 129 -1.54 11.60 -6.16
CA VAL A 129 -0.94 12.49 -5.16
C VAL A 129 -1.61 12.32 -3.80
N PHE A 130 -2.94 12.23 -3.77
CA PHE A 130 -3.68 12.04 -2.51
C PHE A 130 -3.29 10.73 -1.82
N ARG A 131 -3.20 9.63 -2.57
CA ARG A 131 -2.75 8.34 -2.03
C ARG A 131 -1.31 8.40 -1.51
N ILE A 132 -0.41 9.10 -2.21
CA ILE A 132 0.97 9.28 -1.74
C ILE A 132 0.97 10.03 -0.41
N ASN A 133 0.26 11.16 -0.30
CA ASN A 133 0.16 11.92 0.95
C ASN A 133 -0.40 11.08 2.10
N LEU A 134 -1.45 10.29 1.86
CA LEU A 134 -1.94 9.40 2.92
C LEU A 134 -0.90 8.36 3.35
N ILE A 135 -0.23 7.68 2.40
CA ILE A 135 0.80 6.68 2.75
C ILE A 135 1.89 7.31 3.61
N LEU A 136 2.26 8.54 3.25
CA LEU A 136 3.21 9.37 3.95
C LEU A 136 2.72 9.72 5.37
N ASP A 137 1.47 10.15 5.53
CA ASP A 137 0.90 10.53 6.83
C ASP A 137 0.69 9.32 7.74
N LEU A 138 0.17 8.21 7.20
CA LEU A 138 0.07 6.93 7.90
C LEU A 138 1.43 6.47 8.41
N ARG A 139 2.47 6.62 7.60
CA ARG A 139 3.83 6.32 8.01
C ARG A 139 4.26 7.19 9.21
N ALA A 140 4.08 8.51 9.12
CA ALA A 140 4.46 9.42 10.19
C ALA A 140 3.74 9.07 11.49
N GLU A 141 2.45 8.71 11.39
CA GLU A 141 1.66 8.32 12.55
C GLU A 141 2.12 6.97 13.15
N ILE A 142 2.41 5.97 12.31
CA ILE A 142 2.97 4.69 12.76
C ILE A 142 4.31 4.92 13.48
N GLU A 143 5.17 5.79 12.95
CA GLU A 143 6.42 6.15 13.60
C GLU A 143 6.18 6.86 14.95
N ASN A 144 5.23 7.79 15.01
CA ASN A 144 4.86 8.49 16.24
C ASN A 144 4.34 7.52 17.32
N GLU A 145 3.42 6.64 16.94
CA GLU A 145 2.84 5.63 17.85
C GLU A 145 3.88 4.61 18.27
N SER A 146 4.76 4.16 17.38
CA SER A 146 5.83 3.23 17.74
C SER A 146 6.73 3.77 18.85
N ARG A 147 7.01 5.09 18.84
CA ARG A 147 7.81 5.72 19.90
C ARG A 147 7.16 5.69 21.27
N LYS A 148 5.84 5.53 21.34
CA LYS A 148 5.10 5.39 22.61
C LYS A 148 5.17 3.95 23.14
N ILE A 149 5.44 2.97 22.26
CA ILE A 149 5.60 1.56 22.63
C ILE A 149 6.96 1.39 23.32
N THR A 150 6.94 1.42 24.65
CA THR A 150 8.10 1.13 25.49
C THR A 150 8.01 -0.31 25.98
N ASN A 151 9.03 -1.12 25.73
CA ASN A 151 9.18 -2.43 26.35
C ASN A 151 10.52 -2.48 27.08
N GLN A 152 10.50 -2.80 28.37
CA GLN A 152 11.69 -2.82 29.25
C GLN A 152 12.54 -1.53 29.20
N GLY A 153 11.91 -0.35 29.10
CA GLY A 153 12.61 0.94 29.06
C GLY A 153 13.25 1.28 27.71
N GLN A 154 13.09 0.42 26.70
CA GLN A 154 13.57 0.68 25.34
C GLN A 154 12.39 1.06 24.43
N THR A 155 12.57 2.14 23.69
CA THR A 155 11.65 2.58 22.64
C THR A 155 11.99 1.86 21.34
N TYR A 156 10.99 1.28 20.69
CA TYR A 156 11.15 0.58 19.42
C TYR A 156 10.55 1.42 18.29
N SER A 157 11.28 1.62 17.20
CA SER A 157 10.66 2.10 15.96
C SER A 157 10.11 0.92 15.16
N ILE A 158 8.97 1.11 14.53
CA ILE A 158 8.46 0.14 13.54
C ILE A 158 9.14 0.46 12.21
N PRO A 159 10.03 -0.42 11.69
CA PRO A 159 10.69 -0.17 10.42
C PRO A 159 9.68 -0.28 9.26
N ILE A 160 9.73 0.68 8.34
CA ILE A 160 8.90 0.72 7.14
C ILE A 160 9.80 0.60 5.92
N VAL A 161 9.48 -0.35 5.05
CA VAL A 161 10.16 -0.58 3.77
C VAL A 161 9.15 -0.51 2.63
N GLN A 162 9.55 0.11 1.51
CA GLN A 162 8.78 0.10 0.27
C GLN A 162 9.38 -0.94 -0.69
N ILE A 163 8.53 -1.67 -1.41
CA ILE A 163 8.96 -2.54 -2.50
C ILE A 163 8.38 -2.00 -3.81
N LEU A 164 9.25 -1.74 -4.78
CA LEU A 164 8.88 -1.36 -6.15
C LEU A 164 9.00 -2.57 -7.07
N VAL A 165 7.85 -3.02 -7.59
CA VAL A 165 7.73 -3.99 -8.67
C VAL A 165 7.06 -3.31 -9.86
N ASN A 166 7.68 -3.39 -11.03
CA ASN A 166 7.20 -2.76 -12.27
C ASN A 166 6.97 -1.23 -12.05
N GLY A 167 5.79 -0.70 -12.36
CA GLY A 167 5.35 0.64 -11.96
C GLY A 167 5.25 1.66 -13.10
N GLY A 168 4.55 2.76 -12.84
CA GLY A 168 4.39 3.88 -13.78
C GLY A 168 5.06 5.17 -13.27
N ALA A 169 4.77 6.30 -13.91
CA ALA A 169 5.30 7.61 -13.50
C ALA A 169 4.96 7.94 -12.03
N SER A 170 3.74 7.64 -11.58
CA SER A 170 3.33 7.82 -10.18
C SER A 170 4.12 6.95 -9.20
N SER A 171 4.61 5.79 -9.64
CA SER A 171 5.47 4.93 -8.81
C SER A 171 6.83 5.59 -8.56
N ILE A 172 7.39 6.31 -9.55
CA ILE A 172 8.63 7.08 -9.40
C ILE A 172 8.43 8.19 -8.35
N LEU A 173 7.32 8.92 -8.42
CA LEU A 173 6.99 9.96 -7.43
C LEU A 173 6.85 9.36 -6.02
N THR A 174 6.22 8.18 -5.91
CA THR A 174 6.09 7.48 -4.63
C THR A 174 7.45 7.09 -4.06
N VAL A 175 8.35 6.54 -4.90
CA VAL A 175 9.73 6.20 -4.50
C VAL A 175 10.50 7.43 -4.04
N TYR A 176 10.43 8.52 -4.81
CA TYR A 176 11.07 9.78 -4.43
C TYR A 176 10.59 10.27 -3.05
N ALA A 177 9.27 10.26 -2.82
CA ALA A 177 8.70 10.63 -1.53
C ALA A 177 9.14 9.71 -0.39
N SER A 178 9.21 8.40 -0.61
CA SER A 178 9.69 7.43 0.37
C SER A 178 11.16 7.65 0.73
N VAL A 179 12.03 7.83 -0.26
CA VAL A 179 13.47 8.07 -0.05
C VAL A 179 13.71 9.39 0.69
N ASN A 180 13.00 10.47 0.33
CA ASN A 180 13.11 11.77 1.02
C ASN A 180 12.71 11.71 2.50
N ARG A 181 11.94 10.70 2.90
CA ARG A 181 11.59 10.45 4.30
C ARG A 181 12.45 9.37 4.93
N ASN A 182 13.55 8.93 4.31
CA ASN A 182 14.38 7.81 4.80
C ASN A 182 13.63 6.47 4.90
N THR A 183 12.60 6.21 4.07
CA THR A 183 12.10 4.83 3.89
C THR A 183 13.01 4.13 2.88
N PRO A 184 13.65 3.01 3.25
CA PRO A 184 14.35 2.17 2.28
C PRO A 184 13.39 1.67 1.21
N VAL A 185 13.84 1.70 -0.04
CA VAL A 185 13.09 1.20 -1.20
C VAL A 185 13.84 0.04 -1.83
N ILE A 186 13.21 -1.12 -1.88
CA ILE A 186 13.70 -2.30 -2.58
C ILE A 186 13.16 -2.25 -4.01
N VAL A 187 14.03 -2.14 -5.00
CA VAL A 187 13.66 -2.11 -6.42
C VAL A 187 13.92 -3.48 -7.03
N ILE A 188 12.89 -4.09 -7.64
CA ILE A 188 13.02 -5.40 -8.29
C ILE A 188 13.39 -5.20 -9.76
N GLN A 189 14.69 -5.24 -10.07
CA GLN A 189 15.18 -5.22 -11.43
C GLN A 189 14.64 -6.43 -12.22
N GLY A 190 14.34 -6.22 -13.51
CA GLY A 190 13.73 -7.22 -14.37
C GLY A 190 12.19 -7.23 -14.31
N SER A 191 11.57 -6.58 -13.31
CA SER A 191 10.11 -6.52 -13.20
C SER A 191 9.43 -5.55 -14.18
N GLY A 192 10.20 -4.67 -14.85
CA GLY A 192 9.74 -3.81 -15.95
C GLY A 192 9.53 -2.34 -15.60
N ARG A 193 9.21 -1.52 -16.62
CA ARG A 193 8.83 -0.10 -16.54
C ARG A 193 9.66 0.72 -15.53
N ALA A 194 9.04 1.33 -14.52
CA ALA A 194 9.71 2.24 -13.57
C ALA A 194 10.82 1.54 -12.76
N ALA A 195 10.62 0.29 -12.34
CA ALA A 195 11.62 -0.47 -11.60
C ALA A 195 12.91 -0.66 -12.41
N ASN A 196 12.79 -1.04 -13.69
CA ASN A 196 13.97 -1.22 -14.56
C ASN A 196 14.66 0.11 -14.86
N LEU A 197 13.89 1.19 -15.02
CA LEU A 197 14.45 2.53 -15.21
C LEU A 197 15.30 2.93 -14.01
N ILE A 198 14.72 2.87 -12.79
CA ILE A 198 15.43 3.24 -11.55
C ILE A 198 16.65 2.34 -11.34
N ALA A 199 16.52 1.03 -11.54
CA ALA A 199 17.64 0.09 -11.37
C ALA A 199 18.80 0.40 -12.34
N ARG A 200 18.50 0.65 -13.62
CA ARG A 200 19.50 1.00 -14.63
C ARG A 200 20.22 2.31 -14.28
N GLU A 201 19.46 3.35 -13.90
CA GLU A 201 20.07 4.63 -13.52
C GLU A 201 20.93 4.49 -12.26
N TYR A 202 20.50 3.67 -11.28
CA TYR A 202 21.29 3.37 -10.10
C TYR A 202 22.62 2.68 -10.47
N GLU A 203 22.59 1.63 -11.28
CA GLU A 203 23.80 0.92 -11.74
C GLU A 203 24.76 1.85 -12.50
N TYR A 204 24.22 2.73 -13.35
CA TYR A 204 25.02 3.71 -14.09
C TYR A 204 25.71 4.73 -13.18
N LEU A 205 24.97 5.31 -12.23
CA LEU A 205 25.51 6.27 -11.26
C LEU A 205 26.51 5.59 -10.32
N TYR A 206 26.21 4.38 -9.88
CA TYR A 206 27.09 3.55 -9.06
C TYR A 206 28.41 3.26 -9.77
N GLY A 207 28.36 2.89 -11.05
CA GLY A 207 29.55 2.66 -11.88
C GLY A 207 30.42 3.91 -12.00
N LYS A 208 29.80 5.06 -12.30
CA LYS A 208 30.51 6.35 -12.36
C LYS A 208 31.14 6.75 -11.04
N GLU A 209 30.44 6.55 -9.93
CA GLU A 209 30.96 6.89 -8.61
C GLU A 209 32.13 5.99 -8.21
N LYS A 210 32.05 4.69 -8.55
CA LYS A 210 33.15 3.74 -8.37
C LYS A 210 34.37 4.11 -9.22
N GLU A 211 34.17 4.49 -10.48
CA GLU A 211 35.25 4.99 -11.35
C GLU A 211 35.88 6.28 -10.78
N ARG A 212 35.06 7.20 -10.24
CA ARG A 212 35.53 8.45 -9.65
C ARG A 212 36.33 8.24 -8.36
N LEU A 213 35.89 7.31 -7.51
CA LEU A 213 36.44 7.12 -6.16
C LEU A 213 37.54 6.04 -6.10
N GLY A 214 37.64 5.15 -7.10
CA GLY A 214 38.68 4.12 -7.18
C GLY A 214 38.81 3.32 -5.87
N ALA A 215 40.02 3.21 -5.33
CA ALA A 215 40.30 2.48 -4.09
C ALA A 215 39.69 3.10 -2.81
N ALA A 216 39.22 4.34 -2.86
CA ALA A 216 38.52 4.98 -1.73
C ALA A 216 37.06 4.49 -1.60
N TYR A 217 36.50 3.93 -2.67
CA TYR A 217 35.12 3.45 -2.74
C TYR A 217 34.85 2.26 -1.80
N ASP A 218 35.75 1.28 -1.79
CA ASP A 218 35.61 0.04 -1.00
C ASP A 218 35.65 0.29 0.52
N ARG A 219 36.20 1.44 0.95
CA ARG A 219 36.22 1.84 2.37
C ARG A 219 34.93 2.51 2.84
N ALA A 220 34.17 3.15 1.95
CA ALA A 220 32.97 3.92 2.30
C ALA A 220 31.68 3.09 2.27
N THR A 221 31.59 2.09 1.38
CA THR A 221 30.36 1.32 1.15
C THR A 221 30.06 0.24 2.20
N VAL A 222 31.08 -0.23 2.92
CA VAL A 222 30.93 -1.26 3.97
C VAL A 222 30.40 -0.66 5.29
N THR A 223 30.58 0.64 5.51
CA THR A 223 30.25 1.29 6.80
C THR A 223 28.90 2.02 6.82
N ASP A 224 28.40 2.51 5.68
CA ASP A 224 27.26 3.46 5.68
C ASP A 224 25.93 2.88 5.18
N ASN A 225 25.92 1.79 4.40
CA ASN A 225 24.68 1.31 3.76
C ASN A 225 23.70 0.57 4.70
N PHE A 226 24.11 0.29 5.94
CA PHE A 226 23.25 -0.37 6.95
C PHE A 226 23.32 0.27 8.34
N ARG A 227 23.98 1.42 8.48
CA ARG A 227 24.01 2.18 9.74
C ARG A 227 23.25 3.49 9.57
N LYS A 228 21.95 3.43 9.82
CA LYS A 228 21.16 4.50 10.47
C LYS A 228 19.85 3.91 10.95
#